data_AF-A0A7S9WQC9-F1
#
_entry.id   AF-A0A7S9WQC9-F1
#
_cell.length_a   1.000
_cell.length_b   1.000
_cell.length_c   1.000
_cell.angle_alpha   90.00
_cell.angle_beta   90.00
_cell.angle_gamma   90.00
#
_symmetry.space_group_name_H-M   'P 1'
#
loop_
_entity.id
_entity.type
_entity.pdbx_description
1 polymer ?
#
loop_
_entity_poly.entity_id
_entity_poly.type
_entity_poly.pdbx_seq_one_letter_code
_entity_poly.pdbx_strand_id
1 'polypeptide(L)'
;MKIISKALLTCLIFNSAVYGADELTGDTKLACEAILCLSSSERPSECSASLSKYFSIRAKKAHETAKKRKNFLKLCPTDTAIKTDQDYASLIDTISEIGGGCDASDLNKNLDKRRVWDSEKGLYQTQIRISPNMPEYCKRLARHNYTNIKDLKYTCDTKFYDESIWKRGYELQTISQAQYNALSSDKKEIQPNPEFSKCGDINKSYHWRQSCRQHISQYLFFEKKYFSKTCWAD
;
A
#
# COMPACT_ATOMS: atom_id res chain seq x y z
N MET A 1 67.39 -32.59 5.82
CA MET A 1 67.04 -31.33 6.52
C MET A 1 65.57 -31.04 6.28
N LYS A 2 64.71 -31.23 7.28
CA LYS A 2 63.29 -30.82 7.24
C LYS A 2 63.02 -30.04 8.53
N ILE A 3 62.66 -28.78 8.35
CA ILE A 3 62.56 -27.75 9.38
C ILE A 3 61.22 -27.94 10.10
N ILE A 4 61.27 -28.14 11.42
CA ILE A 4 60.08 -28.26 12.27
C ILE A 4 59.57 -26.85 12.56
N SER A 5 58.46 -26.48 11.94
CA SER A 5 57.78 -25.20 12.19
C SER A 5 56.79 -25.37 13.35
N LYS A 6 57.07 -24.75 14.49
CA LYS A 6 56.17 -24.68 15.64
C LYS A 6 55.10 -23.61 15.37
N ALA A 7 53.87 -24.01 15.09
CA ALA A 7 52.74 -23.11 15.07
C ALA A 7 52.27 -22.84 16.51
N LEU A 8 52.53 -21.63 17.01
CA LEU A 8 51.89 -21.12 18.23
C LEU A 8 50.42 -20.85 17.92
N LEU A 9 49.54 -21.63 18.57
CA LEU A 9 48.09 -21.47 18.49
C LEU A 9 47.67 -20.40 19.52
N THR A 10 47.62 -19.14 19.09
CA THR A 10 47.14 -18.02 19.90
C THR A 10 45.62 -18.08 19.98
N CYS A 11 45.08 -18.39 21.15
CA CYS A 11 43.65 -18.43 21.43
C CYS A 11 43.11 -16.98 21.51
N LEU A 12 42.43 -16.53 20.45
CA LEU A 12 41.66 -15.28 20.47
C LEU A 12 40.41 -15.51 21.31
N ILE A 13 40.43 -14.98 22.53
CA ILE A 13 39.27 -14.91 23.41
C ILE A 13 38.31 -13.91 22.80
N PHE A 14 37.28 -14.39 22.09
CA PHE A 14 36.14 -13.56 21.72
C PHE A 14 35.37 -13.23 23.00
N ASN A 15 35.60 -12.04 23.54
CA ASN A 15 34.65 -11.44 24.50
C ASN A 15 33.34 -11.21 23.75
N SER A 16 32.40 -12.13 23.93
CA SER A 16 30.99 -11.85 23.69
C SER A 16 30.58 -10.80 24.71
N ALA A 17 30.62 -9.53 24.33
CA ALA A 17 29.90 -8.50 25.04
C ALA A 17 28.41 -8.88 24.94
N VAL A 18 27.93 -9.59 25.96
CA VAL A 18 26.52 -9.77 26.23
C VAL A 18 25.98 -8.37 26.50
N TYR A 19 25.41 -7.74 25.48
CA TYR A 19 24.45 -6.67 25.71
C TYR A 19 23.33 -7.32 26.50
N GLY A 20 23.25 -7.00 27.79
CA GLY A 20 22.16 -7.45 28.63
C GLY A 20 20.86 -7.04 27.96
N ALA A 21 20.08 -8.02 27.52
CA ALA A 21 18.65 -7.85 27.33
C ALA A 21 18.05 -7.64 28.72
N ASP A 22 18.27 -6.46 29.29
CA ASP A 22 17.43 -5.98 30.38
C ASP A 22 16.02 -5.96 29.78
N GLU A 23 15.16 -6.87 30.24
CA GLU A 23 13.83 -7.02 29.67
C GLU A 23 13.08 -5.71 29.92
N LEU A 24 12.97 -4.89 28.88
CA LEU A 24 12.21 -3.65 28.96
C LEU A 24 10.78 -4.02 29.32
N THR A 25 10.21 -3.37 30.33
CA THR A 25 8.84 -3.60 30.77
C THR A 25 7.99 -2.33 30.70
N GLY A 26 6.68 -2.50 30.68
CA GLY A 26 5.71 -1.40 30.72
C GLY A 26 5.86 -0.38 29.58
N ASP A 27 5.68 0.90 29.91
CA ASP A 27 5.69 1.99 28.92
C ASP A 27 7.06 2.17 28.24
N THR A 28 8.16 1.79 28.89
CA THR A 28 9.51 1.81 28.32
C THR A 28 9.62 0.88 27.12
N LYS A 29 9.15 -0.36 27.26
CA LYS A 29 9.08 -1.35 26.17
C LYS A 29 8.24 -0.83 25.01
N LEU A 30 7.02 -0.38 25.32
CA LEU A 30 6.07 0.10 24.32
C LEU A 30 6.59 1.35 23.58
N ALA A 31 7.37 2.21 24.24
CA ALA A 31 7.99 3.35 23.60
C ALA A 31 9.03 2.94 22.55
N CYS A 32 9.93 2.01 22.88
CA CYS A 32 10.92 1.50 21.93
C CYS A 32 10.26 0.76 20.75
N GLU A 33 9.28 -0.10 21.04
CA GLU A 33 8.52 -0.80 20.02
C GLU A 33 7.76 0.18 19.11
N ALA A 34 7.18 1.25 19.67
CA ALA A 34 6.49 2.26 18.87
C ALA A 34 7.44 2.98 17.91
N ILE A 35 8.67 3.30 18.34
CA ILE A 35 9.70 3.90 17.47
C ILE A 35 10.01 2.96 16.30
N LEU A 36 10.30 1.69 16.58
CA LEU A 36 10.56 0.69 15.54
C LEU A 36 9.37 0.53 14.58
N CYS A 37 8.16 0.34 15.11
CA CYS A 37 6.95 0.14 14.31
C CYS A 37 6.53 1.37 13.48
N LEU A 38 6.81 2.59 13.96
CA LEU A 38 6.54 3.82 13.21
C LEU A 38 7.64 4.15 12.20
N SER A 39 8.85 3.62 12.40
CA SER A 39 9.97 3.73 11.47
C SER A 39 9.94 2.66 10.36
N SER A 40 9.09 1.65 10.52
CA SER A 40 8.90 0.55 9.58
C SER A 40 7.85 0.84 8.49
N SER A 41 8.13 0.40 7.27
CA SER A 41 7.22 0.30 6.12
C SER A 41 6.15 -0.78 6.29
N GLU A 42 6.35 -1.69 7.24
CA GLU A 42 5.44 -2.77 7.61
C GLU A 42 5.07 -2.71 9.09
N ARG A 43 3.83 -3.09 9.40
CA ARG A 43 3.31 -3.08 10.78
C ARG A 43 2.67 -4.44 11.09
N PRO A 44 3.47 -5.43 11.52
CA PRO A 44 2.93 -6.72 11.90
C PRO A 44 2.11 -6.62 13.19
N SER A 45 1.41 -7.70 13.54
CA SER A 45 0.47 -7.73 14.66
C SER A 45 1.09 -7.37 16.01
N GLU A 46 2.38 -7.62 16.17
CA GLU A 46 3.23 -7.36 17.31
C GLU A 46 3.32 -5.86 17.62
N CYS A 47 3.18 -5.01 16.59
CA CYS A 47 3.12 -3.56 16.76
C CYS A 47 1.82 -3.06 17.39
N SER A 48 0.77 -3.89 17.49
CA SER A 48 -0.57 -3.42 17.87
C SER A 48 -0.59 -2.78 19.26
N ALA A 49 0.11 -3.36 20.24
CA ALA A 49 0.13 -2.85 21.61
C ALA A 49 0.83 -1.49 21.72
N SER A 50 2.04 -1.39 21.13
CA SER A 50 2.85 -0.18 21.14
C SER A 50 2.20 0.97 20.36
N LEU A 51 1.66 0.66 19.18
CA LEU A 51 0.92 1.63 18.36
C LEU A 51 -0.39 2.06 19.02
N SER A 52 -1.14 1.14 19.64
CA SER A 52 -2.35 1.48 20.39
C SER A 52 -2.04 2.45 21.52
N LYS A 53 -0.98 2.18 22.31
CA LYS A 53 -0.51 3.10 23.35
C LYS A 53 -0.14 4.45 22.74
N TYR A 54 0.70 4.48 21.71
CA TYR A 54 1.13 5.72 21.05
C TYR A 54 -0.05 6.56 20.53
N PHE A 55 -1.00 5.94 19.82
CA PHE A 55 -2.16 6.64 19.26
C PHE A 55 -3.24 6.98 20.29
N SER A 56 -3.25 6.34 21.46
CA SER A 56 -4.10 6.72 22.60
C SER A 56 -3.67 8.06 23.23
N ILE A 57 -2.40 8.42 23.10
CA ILE A 57 -1.86 9.70 23.59
C ILE A 57 -2.38 10.82 22.70
N ARG A 58 -3.35 11.56 23.23
CA ARG A 58 -4.01 12.68 22.55
C ARG A 58 -4.20 13.87 23.49
N ALA A 59 -4.27 15.05 22.91
CA ALA A 59 -4.62 16.30 23.58
C ALA A 59 -5.55 17.12 22.68
N LYS A 60 -6.16 18.18 23.22
CA LYS A 60 -7.06 19.05 22.47
C LYS A 60 -6.37 19.74 21.27
N LYS A 61 -5.07 20.02 21.38
CA LYS A 61 -4.26 20.69 20.34
C LYS A 61 -3.22 19.73 19.76
N ALA A 62 -2.92 19.87 18.47
CA ALA A 62 -1.98 18.99 17.77
C ALA A 62 -0.55 19.08 18.35
N HIS A 63 -0.05 20.29 18.63
CA HIS A 63 1.28 20.47 19.23
C HIS A 63 1.37 19.87 20.65
N GLU A 64 0.29 19.94 21.43
CA GLU A 64 0.24 19.29 22.76
C GLU A 64 0.26 17.77 22.64
N THR A 65 -0.43 17.23 21.61
CA THR A 65 -0.40 15.79 21.31
C THR A 65 1.01 15.35 20.93
N ALA A 66 1.67 16.09 20.03
CA ALA A 66 3.04 15.83 19.63
C ALA A 66 4.01 15.89 20.82
N LYS A 67 3.90 16.91 21.68
CA LYS A 67 4.71 17.02 22.91
C LYS A 67 4.54 15.81 23.83
N LYS A 68 3.31 15.37 24.08
CA LYS A 68 3.05 14.17 24.92
C LYS A 68 3.59 12.90 24.29
N ARG A 69 3.43 12.73 22.98
CA ARG A 69 3.98 11.58 22.25
C ARG A 69 5.50 11.59 22.27
N LYS A 70 6.14 12.73 22.04
CA LYS A 70 7.59 12.90 22.19
C LYS A 70 8.07 12.50 23.58
N ASN A 71 7.35 12.89 24.64
CA ASN A 71 7.68 12.48 26.01
C ASN A 71 7.55 10.97 26.22
N PHE A 72 6.53 10.33 25.65
CA PHE A 72 6.39 8.87 25.67
C PHE A 72 7.53 8.17 24.93
N LEU A 73 7.86 8.61 23.70
CA LEU A 73 8.95 8.03 22.91
C LEU A 73 10.31 8.14 23.62
N LYS A 74 10.52 9.24 24.37
CA LYS A 74 11.73 9.45 25.19
C LYS A 74 11.88 8.49 26.37
N LEU A 75 10.86 7.70 26.70
CA LEU A 75 11.00 6.62 27.69
C LEU A 75 11.91 5.50 27.16
N CYS A 76 12.05 5.35 25.85
CA CYS A 76 12.95 4.36 25.28
C CYS A 76 14.42 4.72 25.61
N PRO A 77 15.16 3.86 26.33
CA PRO A 77 16.56 4.12 26.63
C PRO A 77 17.38 4.09 25.35
N THR A 78 18.25 5.09 25.20
CA THR A 78 19.20 5.18 24.11
C THR A 78 20.61 5.30 24.66
N ASP A 79 21.56 4.68 23.97
CA ASP A 79 22.98 4.82 24.29
C ASP A 79 23.44 6.26 24.05
N THR A 80 24.53 6.65 24.72
CA THR A 80 25.09 8.00 24.63
C THR A 80 25.42 8.41 23.19
N ALA A 81 25.88 7.49 22.35
CA ALA A 81 26.15 7.74 20.93
C ALA A 81 24.87 8.11 20.15
N ILE A 82 23.76 7.41 20.38
CA ILE A 82 22.46 7.68 19.75
C ILE A 82 21.82 8.95 20.31
N LYS A 83 22.03 9.24 21.60
CA LYS A 83 21.54 10.49 22.25
C LYS A 83 22.12 11.75 21.61
N THR A 84 23.36 11.69 21.14
CA THR A 84 24.02 12.82 20.46
C THR A 84 23.76 12.84 18.96
N ASP A 85 23.11 11.82 18.40
CA ASP A 85 22.76 11.77 16.99
C ASP A 85 21.57 12.70 16.69
N GLN A 86 21.85 13.72 15.88
CA GLN A 86 20.85 14.69 15.44
C GLN A 86 19.79 14.06 14.53
N ASP A 87 20.14 13.04 13.73
CA ASP A 87 19.18 12.35 12.85
C ASP A 87 18.17 11.56 13.69
N TYR A 88 18.63 10.87 14.74
CA TYR A 88 17.74 10.16 15.67
C TYR A 88 16.84 11.14 16.46
N ALA A 89 17.40 12.24 16.97
CA ALA A 89 16.59 13.25 17.66
C ALA A 89 15.50 13.84 16.74
N SER A 90 15.85 14.10 15.47
CA SER A 90 14.93 14.57 14.43
C SER A 90 13.89 13.50 14.07
N LEU A 91 14.25 12.22 14.05
CA LEU A 91 13.33 11.11 13.87
C LEU A 91 12.27 11.09 14.97
N ILE A 92 12.66 11.19 16.25
CA ILE A 92 11.70 11.22 17.36
C ILE A 92 10.72 12.39 17.23
N ASP A 93 11.21 13.54 16.77
CA ASP A 93 10.37 14.72 16.53
C ASP A 93 9.38 14.47 15.39
N THR A 94 9.86 13.96 14.26
CA THR A 94 9.02 13.57 13.12
C THR A 94 7.98 12.53 13.53
N ILE A 95 8.38 11.46 14.23
CA ILE A 95 7.47 10.41 14.71
C ILE A 95 6.42 11.01 15.64
N SER A 96 6.77 11.94 16.53
CA SER A 96 5.83 12.50 17.51
C SER A 96 4.63 13.23 16.89
N GLU A 97 4.79 13.73 15.67
CA GLU A 97 3.77 14.46 14.92
C GLU A 97 2.80 13.56 14.14
N ILE A 98 3.12 12.27 14.01
CA ILE A 98 2.44 11.38 13.05
C ILE A 98 1.11 10.86 13.58
N GLY A 99 0.07 11.00 12.76
CA GLY A 99 -1.27 10.47 13.03
C GLY A 99 -1.48 9.00 12.67
N GLY A 100 -0.51 8.38 12.00
CA GLY A 100 -0.58 7.04 11.39
C GLY A 100 -0.33 7.09 9.88
N GLY A 101 -0.30 5.94 9.20
CA GLY A 101 -0.49 5.92 7.75
C GLY A 101 0.74 5.96 6.85
N CYS A 102 1.89 5.42 7.25
CA CYS A 102 3.08 5.32 6.37
C CYS A 102 3.53 3.89 6.06
N ASP A 103 2.73 2.88 6.43
CA ASP A 103 3.01 1.50 6.02
C ASP A 103 2.36 1.22 4.66
N ALA A 104 2.84 0.17 3.98
CA ALA A 104 2.31 -0.25 2.70
C ALA A 104 0.79 -0.43 2.72
N SER A 105 0.22 -1.00 3.79
CA SER A 105 -1.22 -1.26 3.88
C SER A 105 -2.02 0.05 3.93
N ASP A 106 -1.56 1.04 4.69
CA ASP A 106 -2.23 2.33 4.79
C ASP A 106 -2.07 3.19 3.53
N LEU A 107 -0.89 3.17 2.89
CA LEU A 107 -0.69 3.86 1.61
C LEU A 107 -1.57 3.28 0.50
N ASN A 108 -1.80 1.96 0.50
CA ASN A 108 -2.72 1.31 -0.44
C ASN A 108 -4.22 1.61 -0.18
N LYS A 109 -4.55 2.20 0.97
CA LYS A 109 -5.90 2.74 1.26
C LYS A 109 -6.03 4.21 0.90
N ASN A 110 -4.92 4.91 0.62
CA ASN A 110 -4.95 6.31 0.22
C ASN A 110 -5.40 6.43 -1.24
N LEU A 111 -6.62 6.92 -1.46
CA LEU A 111 -7.24 6.99 -2.78
C LEU A 111 -7.30 8.42 -3.29
N ASP A 112 -6.80 8.65 -4.51
CA ASP A 112 -7.13 9.85 -5.26
C ASP A 112 -8.53 9.70 -5.85
N LYS A 113 -9.38 10.71 -5.67
CA LYS A 113 -10.71 10.76 -6.28
C LYS A 113 -10.89 12.04 -7.07
N ARG A 114 -11.46 11.93 -8.27
CA ARG A 114 -11.82 13.09 -9.09
C ARG A 114 -13.20 12.91 -9.70
N ARG A 115 -13.89 14.03 -9.95
CA ARG A 115 -15.16 14.05 -10.70
C ARG A 115 -14.89 14.50 -12.12
N VAL A 116 -15.40 13.73 -13.09
CA VAL A 116 -15.25 14.00 -14.53
C VAL A 116 -16.63 14.01 -15.16
N TRP A 117 -16.89 14.93 -16.08
CA TRP A 117 -18.12 14.95 -16.86
C TRP A 117 -18.05 13.88 -17.96
N ASP A 118 -18.99 12.94 -17.98
CA ASP A 118 -19.16 11.98 -19.06
C ASP A 118 -20.21 12.50 -20.03
N SER A 119 -19.79 12.89 -21.24
CA SER A 119 -20.67 13.42 -22.28
C SER A 119 -21.60 12.36 -22.88
N GLU A 120 -21.20 11.09 -22.91
CA GLU A 120 -22.00 10.00 -23.45
C GLU A 120 -23.18 9.67 -22.53
N LYS A 121 -22.94 9.72 -21.22
CA LYS A 121 -23.98 9.47 -20.20
C LYS A 121 -24.67 10.74 -19.70
N GLY A 122 -24.18 11.92 -20.08
CA GLY A 122 -24.71 13.22 -19.67
C GLY A 122 -24.68 13.44 -18.15
N LEU A 123 -23.68 12.89 -17.46
CA LEU A 123 -23.60 12.94 -15.99
C LEU A 123 -22.15 12.99 -15.47
N TYR A 124 -21.97 13.47 -14.25
CA TYR A 124 -20.67 13.42 -13.56
C TYR A 124 -20.37 12.03 -13.02
N GLN A 125 -19.18 11.51 -13.33
CA GLN A 125 -18.67 10.25 -12.80
C GLN A 125 -17.49 10.48 -11.86
N THR A 126 -17.40 9.65 -10.83
CA THR A 126 -16.26 9.62 -9.93
C THR A 126 -15.25 8.61 -10.45
N GLN A 127 -14.01 9.05 -10.59
CA GLN A 127 -12.88 8.19 -10.91
C GLN A 127 -11.94 8.08 -9.71
N ILE A 128 -11.36 6.90 -9.54
CA ILE A 128 -10.62 6.47 -8.36
C ILE A 128 -9.32 5.80 -8.81
N ARG A 129 -8.25 6.00 -8.04
CA ARG A 129 -7.02 5.19 -8.06
C ARG A 129 -6.37 5.20 -6.68
N ILE A 130 -5.39 4.33 -6.45
CA ILE A 130 -4.48 4.49 -5.31
C ILE A 130 -3.55 5.67 -5.61
N SER A 131 -3.32 6.52 -4.61
CA SER A 131 -2.49 7.70 -4.79
C SER A 131 -1.04 7.28 -5.05
N PRO A 132 -0.43 7.69 -6.18
CA PRO A 132 0.99 7.45 -6.43
C PRO A 132 1.89 8.40 -5.62
N ASN A 133 1.28 9.37 -4.93
CA ASN A 133 1.99 10.37 -4.16
C ASN A 133 1.97 9.99 -2.69
N MET A 134 3.15 9.68 -2.16
CA MET A 134 3.33 9.48 -0.72
C MET A 134 3.01 10.80 0.04
N PRO A 135 2.25 10.76 1.14
CA PRO A 135 1.98 11.96 1.94
C PRO A 135 3.27 12.61 2.47
N GLU A 136 3.27 13.95 2.63
CA GLU A 136 4.48 14.69 3.03
C GLU A 136 5.09 14.22 4.35
N TYR A 137 4.28 13.79 5.33
CA TYR A 137 4.81 13.27 6.59
C TYR A 137 5.55 11.94 6.41
N CYS A 138 5.08 11.06 5.50
CA CYS A 138 5.79 9.83 5.16
C CYS A 138 7.08 10.11 4.37
N LYS A 139 7.09 11.14 3.51
CA LYS A 139 8.32 11.60 2.87
C LYS A 139 9.34 12.11 3.89
N ARG A 140 8.91 12.78 4.96
CA ARG A 140 9.81 13.19 6.06
C ARG A 140 10.41 11.97 6.75
N LEU A 141 9.58 10.97 7.08
CA LEU A 141 10.08 9.71 7.65
C LEU A 141 11.09 9.01 6.74
N ALA A 142 10.77 8.86 5.45
CA ALA A 142 11.63 8.19 4.46
C ALA A 142 13.03 8.85 4.30
N ARG A 143 13.20 10.11 4.70
CA ARG A 143 14.50 10.79 4.65
C ARG A 143 15.44 10.41 5.80
N HIS A 144 14.92 9.81 6.87
CA HIS A 144 15.73 9.38 8.01
C HIS A 144 16.44 8.06 7.75
N ASN A 145 17.68 7.94 8.22
CA ASN A 145 18.48 6.73 8.03
C ASN A 145 17.95 5.53 8.84
N TYR A 146 17.19 5.81 9.90
CA TYR A 146 16.59 4.84 10.80
C TYR A 146 15.26 4.24 10.30
N THR A 147 14.85 4.52 9.07
CA THR A 147 13.59 4.03 8.49
C THR A 147 13.84 3.23 7.21
N ASN A 148 13.00 2.23 6.96
CA ASN A 148 12.92 1.51 5.68
C ASN A 148 11.71 1.99 4.84
N ILE A 149 11.07 3.10 5.21
CA ILE A 149 9.92 3.68 4.49
C ILE A 149 10.33 4.15 3.08
N LYS A 150 11.60 4.52 2.91
CA LYS A 150 12.19 4.85 1.60
C LYS A 150 12.21 3.69 0.61
N ASP A 151 12.11 2.46 1.10
CA ASP A 151 12.16 1.26 0.25
C ASP A 151 10.80 1.01 -0.42
N LEU A 152 9.71 1.60 0.11
CA LEU A 152 8.37 1.54 -0.48
C LEU A 152 8.34 2.18 -1.88
N LYS A 153 7.94 1.38 -2.87
CA LYS A 153 7.81 1.77 -4.27
C LYS A 153 6.38 1.62 -4.74
N TYR A 154 5.97 2.56 -5.59
CA TYR A 154 4.70 2.48 -6.30
C TYR A 154 4.88 1.67 -7.60
N THR A 155 4.12 0.58 -7.76
CA THR A 155 4.27 -0.39 -8.85
C THR A 155 3.10 -0.42 -9.84
N CYS A 156 1.96 0.17 -9.49
CA CYS A 156 0.79 0.22 -10.36
C CYS A 156 0.97 1.21 -11.51
N ASP A 157 0.07 1.12 -12.49
CA ASP A 157 -0.19 2.25 -13.37
C ASP A 157 -0.78 3.44 -12.59
N THR A 158 -0.75 4.61 -13.21
CA THR A 158 -1.34 5.84 -12.66
C THR A 158 -2.71 6.16 -13.25
N LYS A 159 -3.34 5.17 -13.91
CA LYS A 159 -4.64 5.32 -14.56
C LYS A 159 -5.72 5.52 -13.51
N PHE A 160 -6.69 6.36 -13.85
CA PHE A 160 -7.92 6.51 -13.09
C PHE A 160 -8.96 5.52 -13.61
N TYR A 161 -9.64 4.83 -12.69
CA TYR A 161 -10.73 3.91 -13.00
C TYR A 161 -12.06 4.51 -12.57
N ASP A 162 -13.11 4.35 -13.37
CA ASP A 162 -14.45 4.71 -12.92
C ASP A 162 -14.81 3.92 -11.65
N GLU A 163 -15.60 4.51 -10.75
CA GLU A 163 -15.90 3.91 -9.45
C GLU A 163 -16.52 2.50 -9.56
N SER A 164 -17.35 2.25 -10.57
CA SER A 164 -17.92 0.92 -10.81
C SER A 164 -16.86 -0.11 -11.23
N ILE A 165 -15.91 0.30 -12.06
CA ILE A 165 -14.75 -0.50 -12.48
C ILE A 165 -13.82 -0.75 -11.28
N TRP A 166 -13.56 0.29 -10.48
CA TRP A 166 -12.79 0.17 -9.24
C TRP A 166 -13.41 -0.84 -8.28
N LYS A 167 -14.73 -0.78 -8.05
CA LYS A 167 -15.43 -1.71 -7.14
C LYS A 167 -15.32 -3.15 -7.60
N ARG A 168 -15.53 -3.44 -8.89
CA ARG A 168 -15.43 -4.80 -9.44
C ARG A 168 -14.00 -5.34 -9.54
N GLY A 169 -13.00 -4.47 -9.70
CA GLY A 169 -11.57 -4.84 -9.66
C GLY A 169 -10.97 -5.38 -10.96
N TYR A 170 -11.65 -5.21 -12.09
CA TYR A 170 -11.14 -5.57 -13.41
C TYR A 170 -11.78 -4.68 -14.48
N GLU A 171 -11.13 -4.53 -15.64
CA GLU A 171 -11.71 -3.97 -16.86
C GLU A 171 -12.24 -5.09 -17.77
N LEU A 172 -13.16 -4.75 -18.67
CA LEU A 172 -13.61 -5.70 -19.70
C LEU A 172 -12.98 -5.31 -21.02
N GLN A 173 -12.26 -6.26 -21.61
CA GLN A 173 -11.74 -6.12 -22.95
C GLN A 173 -12.52 -7.03 -23.89
N THR A 174 -13.14 -6.45 -24.91
CA THR A 174 -13.89 -7.22 -25.92
C THR A 174 -12.94 -8.15 -26.68
N ILE A 175 -13.35 -9.40 -26.87
CA ILE A 175 -12.60 -10.45 -27.55
C ILE A 175 -13.51 -11.25 -28.50
N SER A 176 -12.92 -12.06 -29.37
CA SER A 176 -13.67 -13.01 -30.20
C SER A 176 -14.23 -14.17 -29.36
N GLN A 177 -15.27 -14.82 -29.87
CA GLN A 177 -15.85 -16.01 -29.23
C GLN A 177 -14.83 -17.15 -29.11
N ALA A 178 -13.95 -17.33 -30.10
CA ALA A 178 -12.89 -18.34 -30.06
C ALA A 178 -11.91 -18.09 -28.89
N GLN A 179 -11.48 -16.84 -28.71
CA GLN A 179 -10.64 -16.44 -27.56
C GLN A 179 -11.38 -16.65 -26.24
N TYR A 180 -12.66 -16.31 -26.17
CA TYR A 180 -13.48 -16.51 -24.97
C TYR A 180 -13.60 -17.99 -24.58
N ASN A 181 -13.80 -18.86 -25.56
CA ASN A 181 -13.90 -20.29 -25.33
C ASN A 181 -12.58 -20.89 -24.80
N ALA A 182 -11.44 -20.32 -25.19
CA ALA A 182 -10.11 -20.73 -24.71
C ALA A 182 -9.78 -20.23 -23.29
N LEU A 183 -10.49 -19.22 -22.76
CA LEU A 183 -10.25 -18.67 -21.42
C LEU A 183 -10.91 -19.51 -20.32
N SER A 184 -10.30 -19.50 -19.14
CA SER A 184 -10.90 -20.04 -17.92
C SER A 184 -12.11 -19.19 -17.48
N SER A 185 -13.03 -19.81 -16.76
CA SER A 185 -14.31 -19.22 -16.34
C SER A 185 -14.14 -17.98 -15.46
N ASP A 186 -13.11 -17.95 -14.62
CA ASP A 186 -12.75 -16.81 -13.77
C ASP A 186 -12.32 -15.58 -14.58
N LYS A 187 -11.65 -15.77 -15.72
CA LYS A 187 -11.06 -14.70 -16.55
C LYS A 187 -11.98 -14.17 -17.64
N LYS A 188 -13.21 -14.66 -17.75
CA LYS A 188 -14.09 -14.30 -18.87
C LYS A 188 -15.48 -13.89 -18.42
N GLU A 189 -16.12 -13.06 -19.23
CA GLU A 189 -17.48 -12.57 -19.00
C GLU A 189 -18.22 -12.46 -20.33
N ILE A 190 -19.49 -12.80 -20.34
CA ILE A 190 -20.37 -12.63 -21.49
C ILE A 190 -21.47 -11.66 -21.10
N GLN A 191 -21.77 -10.70 -21.98
CA GLN A 191 -22.88 -9.77 -21.76
C GLN A 191 -23.79 -9.74 -22.99
N PRO A 192 -25.09 -9.47 -22.82
CA PRO A 192 -25.99 -9.22 -23.95
C PRO A 192 -25.44 -8.07 -24.80
N ASN A 193 -25.48 -8.22 -26.12
CA ASN A 193 -25.11 -7.14 -27.02
C ASN A 193 -26.29 -6.14 -27.13
N PRO A 194 -26.15 -4.89 -26.64
CA PRO A 194 -27.23 -3.91 -26.72
C PRO A 194 -27.67 -3.63 -28.16
N GLU A 195 -26.76 -3.71 -29.13
CA GLU A 195 -27.08 -3.51 -30.54
C GLU A 195 -27.99 -4.63 -31.10
N PHE A 196 -27.90 -5.84 -30.57
CA PHE A 196 -28.77 -6.94 -30.99
C PHE A 196 -30.23 -6.70 -30.60
N SER A 197 -30.47 -6.03 -29.47
CA SER A 197 -31.83 -5.69 -29.04
C SER A 197 -32.55 -4.80 -30.07
N LYS A 198 -31.81 -3.94 -30.77
CA LYS A 198 -32.31 -3.07 -31.83
C LYS A 198 -32.77 -3.85 -33.07
N CYS A 199 -32.29 -5.07 -33.29
CA CYS A 199 -32.80 -5.95 -34.35
C CYS A 199 -34.28 -6.37 -34.15
N GLY A 200 -34.85 -6.10 -32.98
CA GLY A 200 -36.26 -6.29 -32.67
C GLY A 200 -37.18 -5.11 -33.03
N ASP A 201 -36.67 -3.99 -33.52
CA ASP A 201 -37.46 -2.78 -33.77
C ASP A 201 -38.58 -3.03 -34.80
N ILE A 202 -39.82 -2.95 -34.33
CA ILE A 202 -41.04 -3.20 -35.12
C ILE A 202 -41.23 -2.18 -36.26
N ASN A 203 -40.61 -1.00 -36.16
CA ASN A 203 -40.69 0.03 -37.19
C ASN A 203 -39.77 -0.27 -38.39
N LYS A 204 -38.89 -1.29 -38.27
CA LYS A 204 -37.99 -1.70 -39.35
C LYS A 204 -38.60 -2.83 -40.17
N SER A 205 -38.28 -2.82 -41.48
CA SER A 205 -38.76 -3.85 -42.40
C SER A 205 -38.34 -5.26 -41.97
N TYR A 206 -39.12 -6.26 -42.35
CA TYR A 206 -38.78 -7.66 -42.08
C TYR A 206 -37.37 -8.02 -42.57
N HIS A 207 -37.03 -7.63 -43.80
CA HIS A 207 -35.70 -7.88 -44.38
C HIS A 207 -34.58 -7.23 -43.58
N TRP A 208 -34.77 -5.99 -43.09
CA TRP A 208 -33.79 -5.35 -42.24
C TRP A 208 -33.59 -6.11 -40.92
N ARG A 209 -34.69 -6.52 -40.26
CA ARG A 209 -34.62 -7.26 -38.99
C ARG A 209 -33.91 -8.61 -39.15
N GLN A 210 -34.16 -9.32 -40.26
CA GLN A 210 -33.48 -10.58 -40.57
C GLN A 210 -31.98 -10.37 -40.82
N SER A 211 -31.63 -9.39 -41.66
CA SER A 211 -30.23 -9.06 -41.94
C SER A 211 -29.47 -8.64 -40.67
N CYS A 212 -30.10 -7.83 -39.81
CA CYS A 212 -29.54 -7.43 -38.52
C CYS A 212 -29.19 -8.63 -37.63
N ARG A 213 -30.10 -9.61 -37.49
CA ARG A 213 -29.86 -10.82 -36.69
C ARG A 213 -28.80 -11.75 -37.27
N GLN A 214 -28.54 -11.68 -38.57
CA GLN A 214 -27.49 -12.47 -39.22
C GLN A 214 -26.08 -11.88 -39.00
N HIS A 215 -25.96 -10.56 -38.88
CA HIS A 215 -24.66 -9.87 -38.81
C HIS A 215 -24.30 -9.38 -37.41
N ILE A 216 -25.28 -9.18 -36.53
CA ILE A 216 -25.05 -8.73 -35.16
C ILE A 216 -25.16 -9.94 -34.22
N SER A 217 -24.09 -10.22 -33.48
CA SER A 217 -24.08 -11.25 -32.45
C SER A 217 -25.03 -10.87 -31.30
N GLN A 218 -25.75 -11.86 -30.76
CA GLN A 218 -26.60 -11.69 -29.57
C GLN A 218 -25.80 -11.33 -28.32
N TYR A 219 -24.54 -11.75 -28.25
CA TYR A 219 -23.68 -11.56 -27.09
C TYR A 219 -22.35 -10.92 -27.47
N LEU A 220 -21.81 -10.15 -26.52
CA LEU A 220 -20.43 -9.69 -26.53
C LEU A 220 -19.63 -10.54 -25.55
N PHE A 221 -18.42 -10.92 -25.97
CA PHE A 221 -17.50 -11.75 -25.20
C PHE A 221 -16.36 -10.89 -24.70
N PHE A 222 -16.00 -11.04 -23.43
CA PHE A 222 -14.98 -10.23 -22.79
C PHE A 222 -13.97 -11.07 -22.04
N GLU A 223 -12.73 -10.61 -22.07
CA GLU A 223 -11.68 -10.97 -21.11
C GLU A 223 -11.70 -9.98 -19.95
N LYS A 224 -11.57 -10.50 -18.72
CA LYS A 224 -11.41 -9.69 -17.52
C LYS A 224 -9.94 -9.31 -17.35
N LYS A 225 -9.64 -8.02 -17.45
CA LYS A 225 -8.31 -7.46 -17.20
C LYS A 225 -8.24 -6.94 -15.77
N TYR A 226 -7.75 -7.78 -14.87
CA TYR A 226 -7.56 -7.42 -13.46
C TYR A 226 -6.45 -6.38 -13.32
N PHE A 227 -6.64 -5.43 -12.42
CA PHE A 227 -5.62 -4.47 -12.02
C PHE A 227 -5.36 -4.60 -10.52
N SER A 228 -4.14 -4.27 -10.11
CA SER A 228 -3.75 -4.38 -8.70
C SER A 228 -4.42 -3.30 -7.85
N LYS A 229 -4.82 -3.67 -6.63
CA LYS A 229 -5.21 -2.75 -5.55
C LYS A 229 -4.15 -2.68 -4.44
N THR A 230 -2.96 -3.18 -4.74
CA THR A 230 -1.77 -3.11 -3.90
C THR A 230 -0.67 -2.54 -4.76
N CYS A 231 -0.45 -1.23 -4.63
CA CYS A 231 0.47 -0.45 -5.46
C CYS A 231 1.74 -0.08 -4.72
N TRP A 232 1.66 0.18 -3.41
CA TRP A 232 2.81 0.39 -2.55
C TRP A 232 3.29 -0.94 -1.96
N ALA A 233 4.54 -1.29 -2.24
CA ALA A 233 5.23 -2.48 -1.74
C ALA A 233 6.73 -2.17 -1.59
N ASP A 234 7.45 -2.95 -0.78
CA ASP A 234 8.90 -2.85 -0.51
C ASP A 234 9.78 -3.50 -1.60
#